data_AF-A0A3M9NMS0-F1
#
_entry.id   AF-A0A3M9NMS0-F1
#
_cell.length_a   1.000
_cell.length_b   1.000
_cell.length_c   1.000
_cell.angle_alpha   90.00
_cell.angle_beta   90.00
_cell.angle_gamma   90.00
#
_symmetry.space_group_name_H-M   'P 1'
#
loop_
_entity.id
_entity.type
_entity.pdbx_description
1 polymer ?
#
loop_
_entity_poly.entity_id
_entity_poly.type
_entity_poly.pdbx_seq_one_letter_code
_entity_poly.pdbx_strand_id
1 'polypeptide(L)' 'MEIERTNKEVIIRLPSYVDTEGLQRLVDYLTYKEATAKSKAKQSDVDALATEVKQGWWKKNRSRLVK' A
#
# COMPACT_ATOMS: atom_id res chain seq x y z
N MET A 1 11.19 13.86 -19.80
CA MET A 1 10.82 13.35 -18.46
C MET A 1 11.68 14.10 -17.47
N GLU A 2 11.08 14.73 -16.49
CA GLU A 2 11.79 15.61 -15.55
C GLU A 2 11.25 15.35 -14.14
N ILE A 3 12.15 15.29 -13.17
CA ILE A 3 11.80 15.18 -11.75
C ILE A 3 12.39 16.40 -11.07
N GLU A 4 11.51 17.23 -10.52
CA GLU A 4 11.85 18.47 -9.82
C GLU A 4 11.39 18.35 -8.37
N ARG A 5 12.22 18.82 -7.42
CA ARG A 5 11.85 18.91 -6.00
C ARG A 5 11.87 20.37 -5.58
N THR A 6 10.74 20.85 -5.10
CA THR A 6 10.60 22.20 -4.53
C THR A 6 10.55 22.12 -3.00
N ASN A 7 10.42 23.26 -2.34
CA ASN A 7 10.24 23.34 -0.89
C ASN A 7 8.91 22.74 -0.40
N LYS A 8 7.94 22.52 -1.31
CA LYS A 8 6.58 22.06 -0.96
C LYS A 8 6.27 20.68 -1.51
N GLU A 9 6.81 20.33 -2.68
CA GLU A 9 6.37 19.15 -3.41
C GLU A 9 7.44 18.58 -4.34
N VAL A 10 7.17 17.40 -4.89
CA VAL A 10 7.97 16.76 -5.94
C VAL A 10 7.10 16.70 -7.20
N ILE A 11 7.57 17.31 -8.28
CA ILE A 11 6.87 17.37 -9.57
C ILE A 11 7.52 16.35 -10.51
N ILE A 12 6.72 15.45 -11.08
CA ILE A 12 7.15 14.46 -12.06
C ILE A 12 6.47 14.79 -13.39
N ARG A 13 7.24 15.21 -14.41
CA ARG A 13 6.73 15.50 -15.76
C ARG A 13 6.99 14.32 -16.68
N LEU A 14 5.93 13.82 -17.30
CA LEU A 14 5.95 12.68 -18.21
C LEU A 14 5.33 13.07 -19.55
N PRO A 15 5.82 12.52 -20.68
CA PRO A 15 5.19 12.71 -21.98
C PRO A 15 3.75 12.19 -21.99
N SER A 16 2.87 12.82 -22.77
CA SER A 16 1.44 12.50 -22.83
C SER A 16 1.12 11.09 -23.37
N TYR A 17 2.07 10.43 -24.04
CA TYR A 17 1.90 9.08 -24.59
C TYR A 17 2.22 7.96 -23.59
N VAL A 18 2.63 8.29 -22.36
CA VAL A 18 2.89 7.29 -21.31
C VAL A 18 1.57 6.71 -20.81
N ASP A 19 1.50 5.39 -20.71
CA ASP A 19 0.32 4.68 -20.22
C ASP A 19 -0.07 5.10 -18.80
N THR A 20 -1.34 5.46 -18.64
CA THR A 20 -1.91 5.92 -17.37
C THR A 20 -2.12 4.80 -16.36
N GLU A 21 -2.27 3.54 -16.80
CA GLU A 21 -2.50 2.42 -15.88
C GLU A 21 -1.27 2.16 -15.00
N GLY A 22 -0.08 2.14 -15.61
CA GLY A 22 1.19 2.06 -14.87
C GLY A 22 1.42 3.25 -13.94
N LEU A 23 0.98 4.45 -14.34
CA LEU A 23 1.09 5.65 -13.51
C LEU A 23 0.19 5.62 -12.29
N GLN A 24 -1.03 5.07 -12.40
CA GLN A 24 -1.92 4.90 -11.27
C GLN A 24 -1.27 4.04 -10.17
N ARG A 25 -0.64 2.92 -10.55
CA ARG A 25 0.07 2.04 -9.60
C ARG A 25 1.23 2.73 -8.90
N LEU A 26 1.96 3.60 -9.62
CA LEU A 26 3.04 4.39 -9.04
C LEU A 26 2.50 5.40 -8.02
N VAL A 27 1.42 6.11 -8.36
CA VAL A 27 0.75 7.06 -7.47
C VAL A 27 0.26 6.34 -6.21
N ASP A 28 -0.42 5.20 -6.35
CA ASP A 28 -0.92 4.42 -5.22
C ASP A 28 0.21 4.00 -4.26
N TYR A 29 1.37 3.60 -4.80
CA TYR A 29 2.55 3.27 -4.01
C TYR A 29 3.14 4.47 -3.26
N LEU A 30 3.19 5.64 -3.91
CA LEU A 30 3.65 6.87 -3.28
C LEU A 30 2.70 7.31 -2.16
N THR A 31 1.38 7.22 -2.38
CA THR A 31 0.36 7.49 -1.37
C THR A 31 0.50 6.54 -0.18
N TYR A 32 0.73 5.24 -0.42
CA TYR A 32 1.01 4.29 0.66
C TYR A 32 2.25 4.69 1.48
N LYS A 33 3.34 5.06 0.80
CA LYS A 33 4.58 5.49 1.49
C LYS A 33 4.38 6.78 2.28
N GLU A 34 3.61 7.73 1.77
CA GLU A 34 3.28 8.96 2.49
C GLU A 34 2.44 8.65 3.75
N ALA A 35 1.36 7.87 3.60
CA ALA A 35 0.50 7.50 4.71
C ALA A 35 1.25 6.73 5.80
N THR A 36 2.23 5.92 5.41
CA THR A 36 3.05 5.12 6.33
C THR A 36 4.33 5.84 6.79
N ALA A 37 4.65 7.04 6.29
CA ALA A 37 5.93 7.70 6.54
C ALA A 37 6.21 8.00 8.02
N LYS A 38 5.15 8.20 8.81
CA LYS A 38 5.24 8.44 10.26
C LYS A 38 4.92 7.19 11.09
N SER A 39 4.61 6.08 10.44
CA SER A 39 4.30 4.83 11.11
C SER A 39 5.55 4.26 11.74
N LYS A 40 5.45 3.85 13.01
CA LYS A 40 6.49 3.10 13.71
C LYS A 40 6.26 1.58 13.62
N ALA A 41 5.14 1.17 13.04
CA ALA A 41 4.77 -0.23 12.92
C ALA A 41 5.75 -0.93 11.97
N LYS A 42 6.30 -2.05 12.42
CA LYS A 42 7.13 -2.92 11.60
C LYS A 42 6.24 -3.84 10.79
N GLN A 43 6.76 -4.38 9.69
CA GLN A 43 6.07 -5.41 8.92
C GLN A 43 5.66 -6.60 9.81
N SER A 44 6.50 -6.96 10.79
CA SER A 44 6.19 -8.00 11.78
C SER A 44 4.93 -7.73 12.58
N ASP A 45 4.63 -6.47 12.89
CA ASP A 45 3.45 -6.09 13.68
C ASP A 45 2.18 -6.23 12.83
N VAL A 46 2.29 -5.89 11.54
CA VAL A 46 1.22 -6.08 10.55
C VAL A 46 0.97 -7.56 10.30
N ASP A 47 2.03 -8.37 10.19
CA ASP A 47 1.93 -9.81 9.96
C ASP A 47 1.33 -10.53 11.17
N ALA A 48 1.71 -10.12 12.38
CA ALA A 48 1.13 -10.62 13.62
C ALA A 48 -0.38 -10.33 13.69
N LEU A 49 -0.78 -9.08 13.41
CA LEU A 49 -2.17 -8.67 13.36
C LEU A 49 -2.96 -9.45 12.30
N ALA A 50 -2.42 -9.58 11.09
CA ALA A 50 -3.06 -10.32 10.01
C ALA A 50 -3.26 -11.80 10.38
N THR A 51 -2.28 -12.40 11.04
CA THR A 51 -2.34 -13.78 11.53
C THR A 51 -3.42 -13.94 12.59
N GLU A 52 -3.46 -13.04 13.57
CA GLU A 52 -4.48 -13.05 14.63
C GLU A 52 -5.90 -12.93 14.07
N VAL A 53 -6.11 -11.96 13.19
CA VAL A 53 -7.41 -11.73 12.53
C VAL A 53 -7.83 -12.95 11.72
N LYS A 54 -6.92 -13.53 10.93
CA LYS A 54 -7.18 -14.74 10.13
C LYS A 54 -7.52 -15.94 11.02
N GLN A 55 -6.79 -16.13 12.12
CA GLN A 55 -7.06 -17.21 13.07
C GLN A 55 -8.43 -17.04 13.73
N GLY A 56 -8.79 -15.83 14.14
CA GLY A 56 -10.11 -15.52 14.71
C GLY A 56 -11.24 -15.76 13.70
N TRP A 57 -11.07 -15.30 12.47
CA TRP A 57 -12.02 -15.52 11.38
C TRP A 57 -12.18 -17.01 11.05
N TRP A 58 -11.06 -17.75 10.99
CA TRP A 58 -11.07 -19.19 10.72
C TRP A 58 -11.75 -19.96 11.84
N LYS A 59 -11.45 -19.69 13.12
CA LYS A 59 -12.14 -20.33 14.25
C LYS A 59 -13.66 -20.15 14.17
N LYS A 60 -14.13 -18.96 13.77
CA LYS A 60 -15.56 -18.66 13.62
C LYS A 60 -16.21 -19.34 12.40
N ASN A 61 -15.48 -19.51 11.30
CA ASN A 61 -16.03 -19.97 10.02
C ASN A 61 -15.68 -21.42 9.66
N ARG A 62 -14.75 -22.07 10.35
CA ARG A 62 -14.25 -23.41 10.01
C ARG A 62 -15.37 -24.44 9.94
N SER A 63 -16.32 -24.40 10.88
CA SER A 63 -17.47 -25.32 10.91
C SER A 63 -18.39 -25.19 9.69
N ARG A 64 -18.41 -24.03 9.03
CA ARG A 64 -19.16 -23.79 7.79
C ARG A 64 -18.38 -24.23 6.54
N LEU A 65 -17.05 -24.20 6.60
CA LEU A 65 -16.18 -24.35 5.43
C LEU A 65 -15.55 -25.75 5.31
N VAL A 66 -15.42 -26.49 6.41
CA VAL A 66 -14.88 -27.85 6.41
C VAL A 66 -16.03 -28.80 6.76
N LYS A 67 -16.50 -29.56 5.76
CA LYS A 67 -17.47 -30.66 5.88
C LYS A 67 -16.75 -31.98 6.05
#